data_AF-A0A3D2W7Z0-F1
#
_entry.id   AF-A0A3D2W7Z0-F1
#
_cell.length_a   1.000
_cell.length_b   1.000
_cell.length_c   1.000
_cell.angle_alpha   90.00
_cell.angle_beta   90.00
_cell.angle_gamma   90.00
#
_symmetry.space_group_name_H-M   'P 1'
#
loop_
_entity.id
_entity.type
_entity.pdbx_description
1 polymer ?
#
loop_
_entity_poly.entity_id
_entity_poly.type
_entity_poly.pdbx_seq_one_letter_code
_entity_poly.pdbx_strand_id
1 'polypeptide(L)'
;MYRVYNPNSGEHFYTANEKEKDALVELGWQYEGVGWKAPGEGTPVYRLYNKYGGEHHYTMNEKEKDALVKLGWTDEGIGWNSADENGRPVYRDYNPNAHANNHNYTANKKEHTALIGFGWNDESIGWYAAY
;
A
#
# COMPACT_ATOMS: atom_id res chain seq x y z
N MET A 1 -3.74 -2.88 9.48
CA MET A 1 -3.22 -1.77 8.67
C MET A 1 -4.28 -0.71 8.60
N TYR A 2 -3.99 0.41 9.24
CA TYR A 2 -4.74 1.63 9.10
C TYR A 2 -4.56 2.15 7.67
N ARG A 3 -5.66 2.46 7.00
CA ARG A 3 -5.67 3.10 5.69
C ARG A 3 -6.00 4.57 5.89
N VAL A 4 -5.15 5.44 5.38
CA VAL A 4 -5.26 6.89 5.55
C VAL A 4 -5.12 7.55 4.18
N TYR A 5 -6.11 8.33 3.77
CA TYR A 5 -6.16 8.99 2.46
C TYR A 5 -5.73 10.45 2.55
N ASN A 6 -4.84 10.87 1.66
CA ASN A 6 -4.47 12.27 1.50
C ASN A 6 -5.36 12.94 0.43
N PRO A 7 -6.30 13.82 0.80
CA PRO A 7 -7.17 14.48 -0.18
C PRO A 7 -6.45 15.46 -1.11
N ASN A 8 -5.22 15.86 -0.78
CA ASN A 8 -4.45 16.81 -1.59
C ASN A 8 -3.62 16.12 -2.67
N SER A 9 -3.11 14.91 -2.40
CA SER A 9 -2.22 14.18 -3.31
C SER A 9 -2.87 12.96 -3.96
N GLY A 10 -3.99 12.47 -3.39
CA GLY A 10 -4.62 11.21 -3.80
C GLY A 10 -3.99 9.95 -3.19
N GLU A 11 -2.97 10.11 -2.34
CA GLU A 11 -2.26 8.99 -1.72
C GLU A 11 -3.15 8.19 -0.77
N HIS A 12 -3.04 6.87 -0.85
CA HIS A 12 -3.48 5.98 0.22
C HIS A 12 -2.26 5.45 0.96
N PHE A 13 -2.12 5.85 2.21
CA PHE A 13 -1.05 5.42 3.10
C PHE A 13 -1.50 4.28 4.00
N TYR A 14 -0.61 3.31 4.20
CA TYR A 14 -0.87 2.09 4.98
C TYR A 14 0.17 1.93 6.09
N THR A 15 -0.31 1.76 7.32
CA THR A 15 0.56 1.57 8.48
C THR A 15 -0.03 0.69 9.57
N ALA A 16 0.83 -0.02 10.30
CA ALA A 16 0.50 -0.69 11.56
C ALA A 16 0.64 0.26 12.77
N ASN A 17 1.35 1.37 12.60
CA ASN A 17 1.68 2.30 13.66
C ASN A 17 0.53 3.29 13.89
N GLU A 18 -0.13 3.17 15.03
CA GLU A 18 -1.24 4.04 15.40
C GLU A 18 -0.82 5.51 15.50
N LYS A 19 0.39 5.80 16.01
CA LYS A 19 0.90 7.17 16.12
C LYS A 19 1.15 7.81 14.76
N GLU A 20 1.59 7.03 13.78
CA GLU A 20 1.79 7.51 12.40
C GLU A 20 0.44 7.83 11.75
N LYS A 21 -0.56 6.95 11.93
CA LYS A 21 -1.94 7.22 11.53
C LYS A 21 -2.49 8.49 12.19
N ASP A 22 -2.36 8.63 13.50
CA ASP A 22 -2.86 9.80 14.24
C ASP A 22 -2.20 11.09 13.76
N ALA A 23 -0.88 11.09 13.58
CA ALA A 23 -0.15 12.26 13.06
C ALA A 23 -0.61 12.67 11.66
N LEU A 24 -0.88 11.72 10.76
CA LEU A 24 -1.41 12.03 9.43
C LEU A 24 -2.83 12.62 9.50
N VAL A 25 -3.67 12.10 10.38
CA VAL A 25 -5.02 12.64 10.61
C VAL A 25 -4.98 14.06 11.15
N GLU A 26 -4.06 14.35 12.09
CA GLU A 26 -3.83 15.72 12.59
C GLU A 26 -3.37 16.68 11.48
N LEU A 27 -2.64 16.17 10.48
CA LEU A 27 -2.24 16.91 9.28
C LEU A 27 -3.36 17.03 8.23
N GLY A 28 -4.58 16.59 8.54
CA GLY A 28 -5.76 16.74 7.69
C GLY A 28 -6.00 15.59 6.72
N TRP A 29 -5.29 14.47 6.87
CA TRP A 29 -5.59 13.26 6.11
C TRP A 29 -6.84 12.55 6.66
N GLN A 30 -7.50 11.78 5.80
CA GLN A 30 -8.73 11.10 6.13
C GLN A 30 -8.46 9.66 6.55
N TYR A 31 -8.78 9.32 7.80
CA TYR A 31 -8.75 7.94 8.24
C TYR A 31 -9.94 7.17 7.66
N GLU A 32 -9.65 6.13 6.88
CA GLU A 32 -10.66 5.32 6.18
C GLU A 32 -10.93 3.98 6.89
N GLY A 33 -10.33 3.75 8.06
CA GLY A 33 -10.51 2.53 8.83
C GLY A 33 -9.35 1.55 8.70
N VAL A 34 -9.62 0.30 9.09
CA VAL A 34 -8.67 -0.81 8.98
C VAL A 34 -8.89 -1.51 7.64
N GLY A 35 -7.93 -1.40 6.72
CA GLY A 35 -8.01 -2.06 5.41
C GLY A 35 -7.86 -3.58 5.50
N TRP A 36 -6.92 -4.05 6.33
CA TRP A 36 -6.70 -5.47 6.62
C TRP A 36 -5.91 -5.67 7.92
N LYS A 37 -5.78 -6.90 8.40
CA LYS A 37 -4.86 -7.29 9.47
C LYS A 37 -3.64 -8.00 8.87
N ALA A 38 -2.44 -7.66 9.33
CA ALA A 38 -1.23 -8.39 8.97
C ALA A 38 -0.90 -9.41 10.07
N PRO A 39 -0.37 -10.60 9.75
CA PRO A 39 0.16 -11.52 10.76
C PRO A 39 1.40 -10.94 11.46
N GLY A 40 1.71 -11.49 12.64
CA GLY A 40 2.93 -11.14 13.38
C GLY A 40 4.22 -11.63 12.70
N GLU A 41 4.14 -12.74 11.97
CA GLU A 41 5.24 -13.36 11.22
C GLU A 41 4.79 -13.69 9.79
N GLY A 42 5.74 -13.88 8.88
CA GLY A 42 5.47 -14.25 7.50
C GLY A 42 6.45 -13.62 6.51
N THR A 43 6.03 -13.49 5.26
CA THR A 43 6.88 -12.91 4.20
C THR A 43 6.89 -11.38 4.29
N PRO A 44 8.04 -10.70 4.31
CA PRO A 44 8.08 -9.24 4.43
C PRO A 44 7.36 -8.50 3.30
N VAL A 45 6.64 -7.45 3.65
CA VAL A 45 6.18 -6.40 2.73
C VAL A 45 7.02 -5.15 3.03
N TYR A 46 7.82 -4.75 2.05
CA TYR A 46 8.70 -3.59 2.12
C TYR A 46 7.91 -2.31 1.87
N ARG A 47 8.22 -1.25 2.63
CA ARG A 47 7.70 0.10 2.44
C ARG A 47 8.81 0.98 1.88
N LEU A 48 8.51 1.66 0.77
CA LEU A 48 9.44 2.58 0.12
C LEU A 48 8.81 3.95 0.00
N TYR A 49 9.62 5.00 0.15
CA TYR A 49 9.19 6.39 0.02
C TYR A 49 9.92 7.10 -1.13
N ASN A 50 9.14 7.73 -2.01
CA ASN A 50 9.63 8.61 -3.06
C ASN A 50 9.50 10.07 -2.64
N LYS A 51 10.62 10.68 -2.24
CA LYS A 51 10.65 12.10 -1.83
C LYS A 51 10.28 13.11 -2.92
N TYR A 52 10.30 12.73 -4.20
CA TYR A 52 9.99 13.63 -5.30
C TYR A 52 8.48 13.68 -5.59
N GLY A 53 7.83 12.51 -5.56
CA GLY A 53 6.37 12.38 -5.75
C GLY A 53 5.59 12.55 -4.45
N GLY A 54 6.26 12.39 -3.29
CA GLY A 54 5.60 12.33 -1.99
C GLY A 54 4.68 11.11 -1.87
N GLU A 55 5.13 9.96 -2.38
CA GLU A 55 4.32 8.73 -2.46
C GLU A 55 5.03 7.56 -1.79
N HIS A 56 4.24 6.64 -1.23
CA HIS A 56 4.72 5.36 -0.72
C HIS A 56 4.39 4.20 -1.67
N HIS A 57 5.33 3.27 -1.78
CA HIS A 57 5.15 2.00 -2.50
C HIS A 57 5.31 0.82 -1.55
N TYR A 58 4.51 -0.21 -1.77
CA TYR A 58 4.52 -1.43 -0.96
C TYR A 58 4.68 -2.66 -1.84
N THR A 59 5.64 -3.51 -1.51
CA THR A 59 5.92 -4.72 -2.29
C THR A 59 6.52 -5.84 -1.47
N MET A 60 6.18 -7.10 -1.80
CA MET A 60 6.91 -8.28 -1.34
C MET A 60 8.13 -8.60 -2.22
N ASN A 61 8.24 -7.97 -3.39
CA ASN A 61 9.27 -8.28 -4.36
C ASN A 61 10.56 -7.51 -4.03
N GLU A 62 11.53 -8.22 -3.49
CA GLU A 62 12.84 -7.65 -3.15
C GLU A 62 13.56 -7.04 -4.36
N LYS A 63 13.41 -7.61 -5.57
CA LYS A 63 14.02 -7.04 -6.78
C LYS A 63 13.37 -5.71 -7.19
N GLU A 64 12.07 -5.57 -6.98
CA GLU A 64 11.35 -4.31 -7.20
C GLU A 64 11.81 -3.25 -6.20
N LYS A 65 11.88 -3.61 -4.92
CA LYS A 65 12.44 -2.76 -3.86
C LYS A 65 13.85 -2.28 -4.25
N ASP A 66 14.75 -3.20 -4.59
CA ASP A 66 16.13 -2.87 -4.96
C ASP A 66 16.22 -1.98 -6.20
N ALA A 67 15.34 -2.18 -7.18
CA ALA A 67 15.27 -1.34 -8.37
C ALA A 67 14.82 0.09 -8.03
N LEU A 68 13.81 0.26 -7.19
CA LEU A 68 13.32 1.56 -6.74
C LEU A 68 14.37 2.30 -5.89
N VAL A 69 15.07 1.58 -5.00
CA VAL A 69 16.19 2.15 -4.23
C VAL A 69 17.29 2.66 -5.15
N LYS A 70 17.65 1.92 -6.21
CA LYS A 70 18.62 2.40 -7.21
C LYS A 70 18.15 3.64 -7.96
N LEU A 71 16.84 3.83 -8.09
CA LEU A 71 16.21 5.02 -8.67
C LEU A 71 16.08 6.18 -7.66
N GLY A 72 16.59 6.02 -6.43
CA GLY A 72 16.65 7.06 -5.42
C GLY A 72 15.47 7.09 -4.45
N TRP A 73 14.64 6.05 -4.43
CA TRP A 73 13.63 5.85 -3.39
C TRP A 73 14.31 5.48 -2.06
N THR A 74 13.67 5.85 -0.96
CA THR A 74 14.13 5.49 0.38
C THR A 74 13.49 4.17 0.80
N ASP A 75 14.29 3.16 1.12
CA ASP A 75 13.81 1.94 1.78
C ASP A 75 13.53 2.27 3.25
N GLU A 76 12.26 2.21 3.64
CA GLU A 76 11.83 2.43 5.03
C GLU A 76 11.77 1.12 5.83
N GLY A 77 12.17 0.01 5.21
CA GLY A 77 12.22 -1.31 5.81
C GLY A 77 10.90 -2.07 5.69
N ILE A 78 10.73 -3.03 6.60
CA ILE A 78 9.56 -3.90 6.64
C ILE A 78 8.40 -3.12 7.27
N GLY A 79 7.35 -2.86 6.49
CA GLY A 79 6.12 -2.23 7.00
C GLY A 79 5.25 -3.22 7.77
N TRP A 80 5.11 -4.44 7.25
CA TRP A 80 4.41 -5.57 7.88
C TRP A 80 4.79 -6.88 7.18
N ASN A 81 4.23 -8.01 7.67
CA ASN A 81 4.39 -9.32 7.05
C ASN A 81 3.11 -9.75 6.32
N SER A 82 3.25 -10.51 5.24
CA SER A 82 2.19 -11.24 4.55
C SER A 82 1.95 -12.59 5.21
N ALA A 83 0.69 -13.02 5.26
CA ALA A 83 0.33 -14.41 5.51
C ALA A 83 0.73 -15.31 4.32
N ASP A 84 0.55 -16.61 4.48
CA ASP A 84 0.65 -17.58 3.38
C ASP A 84 -0.52 -17.43 2.39
N GLU A 85 -0.50 -18.21 1.31
CA GLU A 85 -1.54 -18.23 0.28
C GLU A 85 -2.94 -18.61 0.78
N ASN A 86 -3.04 -19.14 2.00
CA ASN A 86 -4.34 -19.43 2.60
C ASN A 86 -4.99 -18.16 3.15
N GLY A 87 -4.27 -17.06 3.36
CA GLY A 87 -4.79 -15.80 3.90
C GLY A 87 -5.80 -15.08 3.00
N ARG A 88 -6.31 -13.93 3.46
CA ARG A 88 -7.21 -13.10 2.66
C ARG A 88 -6.41 -12.26 1.65
N PRO A 89 -6.72 -12.30 0.34
CA PRO A 89 -5.95 -11.55 -0.64
C PRO A 89 -6.07 -10.05 -0.45
N VAL A 90 -4.93 -9.36 -0.64
CA VAL A 90 -4.84 -7.90 -0.83
C VAL A 90 -4.40 -7.66 -2.27
N TYR A 91 -5.28 -7.05 -3.05
CA TYR A 91 -5.07 -6.76 -4.47
C TYR A 91 -4.21 -5.51 -4.63
N ARG A 92 -3.36 -5.51 -5.66
CA ARG A 92 -2.53 -4.36 -6.07
C ARG A 92 -3.07 -3.82 -7.39
N ASP A 93 -3.49 -2.56 -7.39
CA ASP A 93 -4.04 -1.87 -8.55
C ASP A 93 -3.11 -0.73 -8.96
N TYR A 94 -2.77 -0.63 -10.24
CA TYR A 94 -1.96 0.47 -10.78
C TYR A 94 -2.78 1.38 -11.69
N ASN A 95 -2.72 2.69 -11.45
CA ASN A 95 -3.34 3.71 -12.30
C ASN A 95 -2.34 4.24 -13.34
N PRO A 96 -2.40 3.82 -14.61
CA PRO A 96 -1.48 4.28 -15.64
C PRO A 96 -1.64 5.76 -16.01
N ASN A 97 -2.75 6.39 -15.58
CA ASN A 97 -3.05 7.78 -15.88
C ASN A 97 -2.66 8.74 -14.74
N ALA A 98 -2.18 8.21 -13.60
CA ALA A 98 -1.75 9.01 -12.48
C ALA A 98 -0.23 9.29 -12.55
N HIS A 99 0.16 10.55 -12.35
CA HIS A 99 1.56 10.97 -12.34
C HIS A 99 2.32 10.57 -11.07
N ALA A 100 1.61 10.43 -9.94
CA ALA A 100 2.10 9.99 -8.63
C ALA A 100 0.93 9.38 -7.86
N ASN A 101 1.20 8.70 -6.75
CA ASN A 101 0.19 8.01 -5.91
C ASN A 101 -0.66 7.04 -6.74
N ASN A 102 0.01 6.36 -7.66
CA ASN A 102 -0.61 5.57 -8.72
C ASN A 102 -0.90 4.12 -8.32
N HIS A 103 -0.59 3.70 -7.09
CA HIS A 103 -0.92 2.37 -6.60
C HIS A 103 -2.02 2.42 -5.53
N ASN A 104 -2.94 1.46 -5.60
CA ASN A 104 -3.91 1.16 -4.54
C ASN A 104 -3.72 -0.28 -4.07
N TYR A 105 -3.96 -0.52 -2.77
CA TYR A 105 -3.84 -1.82 -2.14
C TYR A 105 -5.08 -2.13 -1.32
N THR A 106 -5.85 -3.14 -1.72
CA THR A 106 -7.16 -3.37 -1.10
C THR A 106 -7.50 -4.82 -0.88
N ALA A 107 -8.03 -5.14 0.30
CA ALA A 107 -8.67 -6.42 0.58
C ALA A 107 -10.15 -6.43 0.13
N ASN A 108 -10.67 -5.31 -0.38
CA ASN A 108 -12.04 -5.17 -0.85
C ASN A 108 -12.12 -5.50 -2.35
N LYS A 109 -12.58 -6.71 -2.67
CA LYS A 109 -12.74 -7.16 -4.05
C LYS A 109 -13.66 -6.25 -4.88
N LYS A 110 -14.66 -5.59 -4.27
CA LYS A 110 -15.54 -4.66 -5.01
C LYS A 110 -14.81 -3.39 -5.44
N GLU A 111 -13.94 -2.86 -4.57
CA GLU A 111 -13.10 -1.70 -4.89
C GLU A 111 -12.13 -2.04 -6.02
N HIS A 112 -11.39 -3.15 -5.89
CA HIS A 112 -10.50 -3.67 -6.92
C HIS A 112 -11.20 -3.81 -8.28
N THR A 113 -12.36 -4.49 -8.34
CA THR A 113 -13.12 -4.64 -9.59
C THR A 113 -13.62 -3.30 -10.14
N ALA A 114 -14.00 -2.36 -9.27
CA ALA A 114 -14.43 -1.04 -9.71
C ALA A 114 -13.27 -0.24 -10.33
N LEU A 115 -12.08 -0.26 -9.71
CA LEU A 115 -10.88 0.43 -10.22
C LEU A 115 -10.46 -0.11 -11.59
N ILE A 116 -10.48 -1.43 -11.77
CA ILE A 116 -10.25 -2.06 -13.08
C ILE A 116 -11.29 -1.57 -14.10
N GLY A 117 -12.57 -1.50 -13.70
CA GLY A 117 -13.64 -0.93 -14.53
C GLY A 117 -13.43 0.53 -14.91
N PHE A 118 -12.68 1.29 -14.10
CA PHE A 118 -12.25 2.67 -14.37
C PHE A 118 -10.94 2.76 -15.16
N GLY A 119 -10.38 1.65 -15.63
CA GLY A 119 -9.17 1.62 -16.46
C GLY A 119 -7.86 1.52 -15.69
N TRP A 120 -7.90 1.12 -14.41
CA TRP A 120 -6.69 0.74 -13.67
C TRP A 120 -6.24 -0.65 -14.13
N ASN A 121 -4.93 -0.89 -14.05
CA ASN A 121 -4.33 -2.18 -14.35
C ASN A 121 -4.38 -3.06 -13.09
N ASP A 122 -4.88 -4.28 -13.26
CA ASP A 122 -4.78 -5.35 -12.27
C ASP A 122 -3.32 -5.84 -12.22
N GLU A 123 -2.63 -5.60 -11.10
CA GLU A 123 -1.30 -6.14 -10.84
C GLU A 123 -1.32 -7.37 -9.94
N SER A 124 -2.46 -8.07 -9.91
CA SER A 124 -2.73 -9.30 -9.17
C SER A 124 -2.63 -9.14 -7.65
N ILE A 125 -2.47 -10.25 -6.93
CA ILE A 125 -2.39 -10.26 -5.47
C ILE A 125 -1.01 -9.73 -5.06
N GLY A 126 -1.00 -8.60 -4.35
CA GLY A 126 0.23 -8.03 -3.80
C GLY A 126 0.74 -8.82 -2.59
N TRP A 127 -0.16 -9.27 -1.71
CA TRP A 127 0.13 -10.11 -0.54
C TRP A 127 -1.16 -10.67 0.08
N TYR A 128 -1.02 -11.44 1.17
CA TYR A 128 -2.12 -11.99 1.94
C TYR A 128 -2.20 -11.39 3.34
N ALA A 129 -3.41 -11.00 3.74
CA ALA A 129 -3.75 -10.58 5.09
C ALA A 129 -4.06 -11.78 6.00
N ALA A 130 -3.91 -11.59 7.31
CA ALA A 130 -4.42 -12.53 8.30
C ALA A 130 -5.96 -12.52 8.34
N TYR A 131 -6.55 -13.65 8.75
CA TYR A 131 -7.98 -13.79 8.98
C TYR A 131 -8.48 -13.05 10.24
#